data_AF-A0A7X3QBX3-F1
#
_entry.id   AF-A0A7X3QBX3-F1
#
_cell.length_a   1.000
_cell.length_b   1.000
_cell.length_c   1.000
_cell.angle_alpha   90.00
_cell.angle_beta   90.00
_cell.angle_gamma   90.00
#
_symmetry.space_group_name_H-M   'P 1'
#
loop_
_entity.id
_entity.type
_entity.pdbx_description
1 polymer ?
#
loop_
_entity_poly.entity_id
_entity_poly.type
_entity_poly.pdbx_seq_one_letter_code
_entity_poly.pdbx_strand_id
1 'polypeptide(L)' 'MKHWRDSVVAAMAAGGLVLAPGAAVTAAPANPQQDAGDWSVPRTPWGDPDLQGLWSNMLEAQTPFERPDALAARG' A
#
# COMPACT_ATOMS: atom_id res chain seq x y z
N MET A 1 -14.45 23.60 32.70
CA MET A 1 -14.45 23.16 31.29
C MET A 1 -13.21 23.74 30.62
N LYS A 2 -12.31 22.88 30.13
CA LYS A 2 -10.92 23.10 29.68
C LYS A 2 -10.61 21.89 28.75
N HIS A 3 -9.69 21.86 27.78
CA HIS A 3 -8.47 22.67 27.53
C HIS A 3 -8.26 23.03 26.04
N TRP A 4 -9.12 22.57 25.13
CA TRP A 4 -8.76 22.36 23.72
C TRP A 4 -8.82 23.62 22.84
N ARG A 5 -7.87 24.57 23.05
CA ARG A 5 -7.76 25.81 22.26
C ARG A 5 -6.35 26.17 21.77
N ASP A 6 -5.28 25.59 22.31
CA ASP A 6 -3.95 26.22 22.24
C ASP A 6 -2.84 25.43 21.49
N SER A 7 -3.18 24.32 20.82
CA SER A 7 -2.30 23.61 19.85
C SER A 7 -3.17 23.06 18.70
N VAL A 8 -2.92 23.31 17.42
CA VAL A 8 -1.69 23.73 16.73
C VAL A 8 -1.89 25.05 16.00
N VAL A 9 -1.11 26.06 16.37
CA VAL A 9 -1.03 27.38 15.73
C VAL A 9 0.00 27.36 14.60
N ALA A 10 -0.19 28.27 13.63
CA ALA A 10 0.74 28.69 12.56
C ALA A 10 0.91 27.76 11.34
N ALA A 11 1.03 28.29 10.12
CA ALA A 11 0.63 29.61 9.63
C ALA A 11 0.56 29.55 8.09
N MET A 12 -0.50 30.11 7.49
CA MET A 12 -0.51 30.33 6.04
C MET A 12 0.40 31.52 5.69
N ALA A 13 1.40 31.29 4.84
CA ALA A 13 2.10 32.34 4.13
C ALA A 13 1.68 32.30 2.65
N ALA A 14 0.98 33.34 2.19
CA ALA A 14 0.46 33.41 0.82
C ALA A 14 1.54 33.80 -0.19
N GLY A 15 1.45 33.29 -1.42
CA GLY A 15 2.33 33.72 -2.52
C GLY A 15 2.02 33.08 -3.87
N GLY A 16 1.39 33.83 -4.78
CA GLY A 16 1.46 33.60 -6.22
C GLY A 16 0.45 32.62 -6.84
N LEU A 17 -0.71 33.15 -7.28
CA LEU A 17 -1.55 32.48 -8.27
C LEU A 17 -0.89 32.60 -9.66
N VAL A 18 -0.32 31.50 -10.18
CA VAL A 18 0.03 31.37 -11.60
C VAL A 18 -0.99 30.45 -12.26
N LEU A 19 -1.79 31.00 -13.18
CA LEU A 19 -2.85 30.28 -13.86
C LEU A 19 -2.26 29.52 -15.07
N ALA A 20 -2.10 28.20 -14.94
CA ALA A 20 -1.78 27.30 -16.04
C ALA A 20 -2.90 26.25 -16.20
N PRO A 21 -3.52 26.09 -17.38
CA PRO A 21 -4.53 25.07 -17.62
C PRO A 21 -3.87 23.71 -17.88
N GLY A 22 -3.16 23.19 -16.88
CA GLY A 22 -2.66 21.82 -16.83
C GLY A 22 -3.74 20.90 -16.27
N ALA A 23 -3.97 19.74 -16.90
CA ALA A 23 -5.03 18.82 -16.54
C ALA A 23 -5.04 18.48 -15.04
N ALA A 24 -6.20 18.59 -14.41
CA ALA A 24 -6.39 18.12 -13.04
C ALA A 24 -6.24 16.59 -13.02
N VAL A 25 -5.05 16.12 -12.64
CA VAL A 25 -4.82 14.72 -12.32
C VAL A 25 -5.60 14.44 -11.05
N THR A 26 -6.78 13.84 -11.18
CA THR A 26 -7.53 13.31 -10.05
C THR A 26 -6.64 12.26 -9.39
N ALA A 27 -6.13 12.57 -8.20
CA ALA A 27 -5.43 11.61 -7.38
C ALA A 27 -6.34 10.39 -7.18
N ALA A 28 -5.85 9.20 -7.49
CA ALA A 28 -6.56 7.97 -7.15
C ALA A 28 -6.82 7.97 -5.64
N PRO A 29 -8.00 7.49 -5.17
CA PRO A 29 -8.24 7.38 -3.75
C PRO A 29 -7.13 6.52 -3.13
N ALA A 30 -6.45 7.06 -2.13
CA ALA A 30 -5.48 6.29 -1.37
C ALA A 30 -6.21 5.07 -0.80
N ASN A 31 -5.79 3.86 -1.18
CA ASN A 31 -6.26 2.66 -0.51
C ASN A 31 -5.86 2.82 0.97
N PRO A 32 -6.81 2.85 1.92
CA PRO A 32 -6.45 2.99 3.33
C PRO A 32 -5.56 1.81 3.67
N GLN A 33 -4.30 2.10 3.95
CA GLN A 33 -3.36 1.10 4.41
C GLN A 33 -3.92 0.59 5.73
N GLN A 34 -4.40 -0.66 5.72
CA GLN A 34 -4.98 -1.25 6.92
C GLN A 34 -3.95 -1.14 8.03
N ASP A 35 -4.36 -0.68 9.21
CA ASP A 35 -3.54 -0.80 10.41
C ASP A 35 -3.35 -2.30 10.70
N ALA A 36 -2.32 -2.88 10.07
CA ALA A 36 -1.55 -3.92 10.72
C ALA A 36 -1.04 -3.26 12.01
N GLY A 37 -1.69 -3.57 13.12
CA GLY A 37 -1.44 -2.93 14.42
C GLY A 37 -0.05 -3.27 14.97
N ASP A 38 0.06 -3.54 16.26
CA ASP A 38 1.35 -3.89 16.88
C ASP A 38 1.81 -5.32 16.51
N TRP A 39 2.06 -5.56 15.22
CA TRP A 39 2.59 -6.81 14.70
C TRP A 39 4.10 -6.90 14.99
N SER A 40 4.45 -7.87 15.84
CA SER A 40 5.85 -8.24 16.07
C SER A 40 6.18 -9.52 15.29
N VAL A 41 7.39 -9.57 14.73
CA VAL A 41 7.87 -10.75 14.00
C VAL A 41 8.07 -11.90 14.99
N PRO A 42 7.37 -13.04 14.85
CA PRO A 42 7.59 -14.22 15.68
C PRO A 42 9.06 -14.67 15.62
N ARG A 43 9.60 -15.16 16.74
CA ARG A 43 11.00 -15.58 16.85
C ARG A 43 11.11 -17.01 17.33
N THR A 44 12.09 -17.72 16.79
CA THR A 44 12.51 -19.03 17.30
C THR A 44 13.21 -18.89 18.66
N PRO A 45 13.38 -19.97 19.44
CA PRO A 45 14.09 -19.92 20.73
C PRO A 45 15.55 -19.43 20.66
N TRP A 46 16.15 -19.42 19.47
CA TRP A 46 17.53 -18.98 19.21
C TRP A 46 17.60 -17.53 18.68
N GLY A 47 16.45 -16.87 18.50
CA GLY A 47 16.34 -15.45 18.14
C GLY A 47 16.11 -15.15 16.66
N ASP A 48 16.11 -16.15 15.78
CA ASP A 48 15.85 -15.96 14.35
C ASP A 48 14.35 -15.70 14.08
N PRO A 49 14.00 -14.99 12.98
CA PRO A 49 12.62 -14.90 12.52
C PRO A 49 12.01 -16.28 12.28
N ASP A 50 10.86 -16.55 12.90
CA ASP A 50 10.11 -17.76 12.62
C ASP A 50 9.23 -17.54 11.39
N LEU A 51 9.52 -18.29 10.33
CA LEU A 51 8.82 -18.26 9.05
C LEU A 51 7.86 -19.46 8.87
N GLN A 52 7.60 -20.23 9.93
CA GLN A 52 6.56 -21.26 9.90
C GLN A 52 5.18 -20.59 9.81
N GLY A 53 4.36 -21.00 8.85
CA GLY A 53 3.05 -20.39 8.61
C GLY A 53 2.33 -20.97 7.40
N LEU A 54 1.09 -20.52 7.19
CA LEU A 54 0.29 -20.88 6.01
C LEU A 54 0.56 -19.88 4.88
N TRP A 55 1.46 -20.25 3.98
CA TRP A 55 1.79 -19.48 2.78
C TRP A 55 0.85 -19.90 1.64
N SER A 56 -0.26 -19.18 1.46
CA SER A 56 -1.20 -19.49 0.37
C SER A 56 -0.75 -18.86 -0.94
N ASN A 57 -0.76 -19.63 -2.02
CA ASN A 57 -0.48 -19.13 -3.36
C ASN A 57 -1.74 -18.68 -4.13
N MET A 58 -2.82 -18.35 -3.42
CA MET A 58 -4.15 -18.10 -3.99
C MET A 58 -4.18 -16.97 -5.03
N LEU A 59 -3.21 -16.05 -4.98
CA LEU A 59 -3.08 -14.92 -5.90
C LEU A 59 -2.18 -15.20 -7.12
N GLU A 60 -1.37 -16.27 -7.13
CA GLU A 60 -0.54 -16.63 -8.30
C GLU A 60 -1.42 -16.91 -9.53
N ALA A 61 -2.57 -17.56 -9.30
CA ALA A 61 -3.57 -17.86 -10.33
C ALA A 61 -4.26 -16.62 -10.92
N GLN A 62 -4.02 -15.42 -10.40
CA GLN A 62 -4.51 -14.16 -11.01
C GLN A 62 -3.66 -13.71 -12.21
N THR A 63 -2.49 -14.31 -12.42
CA THR A 63 -1.66 -14.04 -13.61
C THR A 63 -2.16 -14.92 -14.76
N PRO A 64 -2.64 -14.35 -15.88
CA PRO A 64 -3.08 -15.15 -17.02
C PRO A 64 -1.92 -15.94 -17.64
N PHE A 65 -2.16 -17.20 -18.00
CA PHE A 65 -1.18 -18.03 -18.70
C PHE A 65 -1.45 -18.03 -20.21
N GLU A 66 -0.43 -17.73 -21.02
CA GLU A 66 -0.43 -17.95 -22.47
C GLU A 66 0.32 -19.24 -22.79
N ARG A 67 -0.24 -20.06 -23.70
CA ARG A 67 0.42 -21.28 -24.19
C ARG A 67 1.20 -20.95 -25.46
N PRO A 68 2.53 -21.18 -25.52
CA PRO A 68 3.32 -20.94 -26.74
C PRO A 68 2.83 -21.78 -27.93
N ASP A 69 2.77 -21.16 -29.12
CA ASP A 69 2.26 -21.78 -30.35
C ASP A 69 2.95 -23.11 -30.72
N ALA A 70 4.26 -23.22 -30.46
CA ALA A 70 5.04 -24.42 -30.69
C ALA A 70 4.57 -25.65 -29.86
N LEU A 71 3.73 -25.44 -28.84
CA LEU A 71 3.13 -26.46 -27.99
C LEU A 71 1.63 -26.64 -28.25
N ALA A 72 1.09 -26.01 -29.31
CA ALA A 72 -0.35 -25.96 -29.55
C ALA A 72 -1.00 -27.31 -29.89
N ALA A 73 -0.25 -28.23 -30.51
CA ALA A 73 -0.76 -29.40 -31.24
C ALA A 73 -0.21 -30.76 -30.79
N ARG A 74 0.09 -30.94 -29.49
CA ARG A 74 0.36 -32.27 -28.92
C ARG A 74 -0.92 -32.84 -28.30
N GLY A 75 -1.66 -33.59 -29.11
CA GLY A 75 -2.84 -34.40 -28.73
C GLY A 75 -2.81 -35.74 -29.45
#